data_AF-A0A067KEG0-F1
#
_entry.id   AF-A0A067KEG0-F1
#
_cell.length_a   1.000
_cell.length_b   1.000
_cell.length_c   1.000
_cell.angle_alpha   90.00
_cell.angle_beta   90.00
_cell.angle_gamma   90.00
#
_symmetry.space_group_name_H-M   'P 1'
#
loop_
_entity.id
_entity.type
_entity.pdbx_description
1 polymer ?
#
loop_
_entity_poly.entity_id
_entity_poly.type
_entity_poly.pdbx_seq_one_letter_code
_entity_poly.pdbx_strand_id
1 'polypeptide(L)'
;MIWTPFGGKMNEISESEIPFPNRNGTLFMIHYASSWQNGQKNEAKHIDGVRKLYNYMEHFVPNNPRTAYANYRDLDLGMNSKNNFNVTQASVWGIKYYKDNFNRLIQVKTEVDPDNFFRHEQSIPPLPVS
;
A
#
# COMPACT_ATOMS: atom_id res chain seq x y z
N MET A 1 -1.94 -5.97 17.72
CA MET A 1 -2.22 -4.61 17.21
C MET A 1 -1.16 -3.68 17.76
N ILE A 2 -0.52 -2.87 16.93
CA ILE A 2 0.56 -1.97 17.33
C ILE A 2 0.19 -0.57 16.85
N TRP A 3 0.30 0.43 17.73
CA TRP A 3 -0.01 1.84 17.44
C TRP A 3 1.29 2.62 17.42
N THR A 4 1.57 3.29 16.30
CA THR A 4 2.74 4.13 16.13
C THR A 4 2.29 5.58 16.01
N PRO A 5 2.54 6.45 17.01
CA PRO A 5 2.13 7.85 16.93
C PRO A 5 2.89 8.58 15.81
N PHE A 6 2.17 9.44 15.10
CA PHE A 6 2.72 10.39 14.13
C PHE A 6 2.69 11.80 14.76
N GLY A 7 3.08 12.82 13.99
CA GLY A 7 3.33 14.17 14.50
C GLY A 7 4.81 14.52 14.53
N GLY A 8 5.16 15.58 15.27
CA GLY A 8 6.54 16.08 15.33
C GLY A 8 7.15 16.25 13.94
N LYS A 9 8.33 15.65 13.72
CA LYS A 9 9.04 15.77 12.44
C LYS A 9 8.22 15.27 11.24
N MET A 10 7.32 14.30 11.42
CA MET A 10 6.48 13.79 10.34
C MET A 10 5.49 14.83 9.81
N ASN A 11 5.13 15.84 10.61
CA ASN A 11 4.24 16.92 10.17
C ASN A 11 4.98 18.05 9.43
N GLU A 12 6.30 18.11 9.57
CA GLU A 12 7.13 19.14 8.92
C GLU A 12 7.51 18.77 7.49
N ILE A 13 7.53 17.47 7.18
CA ILE A 13 7.90 16.93 5.87
C ILE A 13 6.70 17.00 4.93
N SER A 14 6.89 17.55 3.73
CA SER A 14 5.81 17.60 2.72
C SER A 14 5.36 16.19 2.31
N GLU A 15 4.06 15.99 2.05
CA GLU A 15 3.53 14.72 1.54
C GLU A 15 4.22 14.26 0.25
N SER A 16 4.69 15.22 -0.57
CA SER A 16 5.33 14.96 -1.87
C SER A 16 6.86 14.98 -1.84
N GLU A 17 7.48 15.19 -0.68
CA GLU A 17 8.94 15.26 -0.54
C GLU A 17 9.61 13.96 -0.96
N ILE A 18 9.02 12.83 -0.55
CA ILE A 18 9.42 11.47 -0.91
C ILE A 18 8.18 10.61 -1.17
N PRO A 19 8.31 9.39 -1.73
CA PRO A 19 7.16 8.57 -2.10
C PRO A 19 6.16 8.28 -0.97
N PHE A 20 6.63 8.17 0.29
CA PHE A 20 5.77 7.92 1.44
C PHE A 20 4.93 9.17 1.81
N PRO A 21 3.59 9.11 1.66
CA PRO A 21 2.75 10.31 1.65
C PRO A 21 2.08 10.62 2.98
N ASN A 22 2.10 9.72 3.97
CA ASN A 22 1.37 9.92 5.22
C ASN A 22 2.18 10.85 6.14
N ARG A 23 1.86 12.14 6.12
CA ARG A 23 2.57 13.21 6.87
C ARG A 23 1.59 13.96 7.78
N ASN A 24 1.63 15.29 7.72
CA ASN A 24 0.72 16.18 8.44
C ASN A 24 -0.75 15.74 8.27
N GLY A 25 -1.52 15.77 9.36
CA GLY A 25 -2.90 15.23 9.39
C GLY A 25 -3.01 13.74 9.73
N THR A 26 -1.89 12.99 9.74
CA THR A 26 -1.89 11.60 10.24
C THR A 26 -1.62 11.59 11.74
N LEU A 27 -2.55 11.04 12.54
CA LEU A 27 -2.38 10.98 14.01
C LEU A 27 -1.50 9.81 14.45
N PHE A 28 -1.69 8.64 13.85
CA PHE A 28 -0.94 7.42 14.13
C PHE A 28 -1.14 6.42 12.99
N MET A 29 -0.28 5.41 12.94
CA MET A 29 -0.45 4.21 12.12
C MET A 29 -0.80 3.03 13.03
N ILE A 30 -1.76 2.19 12.61
CA ILE A 30 -2.11 0.94 13.30
C ILE A 30 -1.69 -0.26 12.45
N HIS A 31 -0.96 -1.20 13.04
CA HIS A 31 -0.60 -2.48 12.42
C HIS A 31 -1.38 -3.63 13.08
N TYR A 32 -2.19 -4.33 12.28
CA TYR A 32 -2.91 -5.55 12.66
C TYR A 32 -2.12 -6.78 12.24
N ALA A 33 -1.34 -7.35 13.16
CA ALA A 33 -0.55 -8.56 12.90
C ALA A 33 -1.09 -9.74 13.71
N SER A 34 -1.04 -10.92 13.10
CA SER A 34 -1.21 -12.21 13.78
C SER A 34 0.04 -13.05 13.56
N SER A 35 0.56 -13.69 14.61
CA SER A 35 1.69 -14.61 14.54
C SER A 35 1.30 -15.92 15.22
N TRP A 36 1.82 -17.05 14.71
CA TRP A 36 1.51 -18.39 15.23
C TRP A 36 2.67 -19.35 14.96
N GLN A 37 2.77 -20.41 15.75
CA GLN A 37 3.93 -21.34 15.73
C GLN A 37 3.72 -22.59 14.85
N ASN A 38 2.49 -22.87 14.39
CA ASN A 38 2.17 -24.06 13.60
C ASN A 38 1.74 -23.69 12.16
N GLY A 39 2.69 -23.64 11.24
CA GLY A 39 2.53 -23.04 9.91
C GLY A 39 1.31 -23.49 9.09
N GLN A 40 0.93 -24.77 9.15
CA GLN A 40 -0.19 -25.31 8.35
C GLN A 40 -1.51 -25.44 9.12
N LYS A 41 -1.47 -25.54 10.46
CA LYS A 41 -2.68 -25.64 11.26
C LYS A 41 -3.15 -24.24 11.64
N ASN A 42 -4.31 -23.84 11.13
CA ASN A 42 -5.03 -22.59 11.42
C ASN A 42 -4.60 -21.34 10.61
N GLU A 43 -3.81 -21.46 9.53
CA GLU A 43 -3.46 -20.31 8.66
C GLU A 43 -4.71 -19.49 8.26
N ALA A 44 -5.73 -20.15 7.71
CA ALA A 44 -6.98 -19.51 7.31
C ALA A 44 -7.65 -18.76 8.47
N LYS A 45 -7.64 -19.33 9.68
CA LYS A 45 -8.20 -18.68 10.88
C LYS A 45 -7.44 -17.39 11.23
N HIS A 46 -6.12 -17.39 11.12
CA HIS A 46 -5.29 -16.22 11.43
C HIS A 46 -5.48 -15.12 10.40
N ILE A 47 -5.44 -15.47 9.10
CA ILE A 47 -5.68 -14.54 8.01
C ILE A 47 -7.10 -13.95 8.09
N ASP A 48 -8.12 -14.80 8.24
CA ASP A 48 -9.51 -14.35 8.36
C ASP A 48 -9.73 -13.48 9.60
N GLY A 49 -9.02 -13.77 10.70
CA GLY A 49 -9.05 -12.94 11.91
C GLY A 49 -8.55 -11.52 11.64
N VAL A 50 -7.43 -11.38 10.92
CA VAL A 50 -6.88 -10.06 10.53
C VAL A 50 -7.83 -9.34 9.57
N ARG A 51 -8.37 -10.04 8.56
CA ARG A 51 -9.33 -9.46 7.59
C ARG A 51 -10.60 -8.98 8.27
N LYS A 52 -11.18 -9.76 9.18
CA LYS A 52 -12.38 -9.37 9.95
C LYS A 52 -12.11 -8.12 10.78
N LEU A 53 -10.96 -8.05 11.45
CA LEU A 53 -10.57 -6.87 12.22
C LEU A 53 -10.34 -5.65 11.31
N TYR A 54 -9.66 -5.83 10.18
CA TYR A 54 -9.43 -4.76 9.21
C TYR A 54 -10.76 -4.21 8.65
N ASN A 55 -11.70 -5.09 8.29
CA ASN A 55 -13.02 -4.67 7.81
C ASN A 55 -13.83 -3.97 8.91
N TYR A 56 -13.82 -4.50 10.13
CA TYR A 56 -14.47 -3.84 11.27
C TYR A 56 -13.94 -2.41 11.51
N MET A 57 -12.64 -2.20 11.32
CA MET A 57 -12.00 -0.90 11.54
C MET A 57 -12.30 0.13 10.44
N GLU A 58 -12.94 -0.25 9.33
CA GLU A 58 -13.22 0.64 8.19
C GLU A 58 -13.97 1.91 8.59
N HIS A 59 -14.93 1.81 9.51
CA HIS A 59 -15.75 2.94 9.96
C HIS A 59 -15.00 3.97 10.82
N PHE A 60 -13.80 3.61 11.32
CA PHE A 60 -13.04 4.45 12.25
C PHE A 60 -11.78 5.05 11.61
N VAL A 61 -11.46 4.70 10.36
CA VAL A 61 -10.26 5.16 9.66
C VAL A 61 -10.64 5.96 8.40
N PRO A 62 -9.77 6.87 7.92
CA PRO A 62 -10.00 7.55 6.65
C PRO A 62 -10.21 6.55 5.50
N ASN A 63 -11.21 6.79 4.64
CA ASN A 63 -11.62 5.83 3.60
C ASN A 63 -11.59 6.36 2.15
N ASN A 64 -11.06 7.58 1.91
CA ASN A 64 -11.02 8.19 0.56
C ASN A 64 -9.63 8.77 0.19
N PRO A 65 -8.65 7.93 -0.21
CA PRO A 65 -8.65 6.47 -0.13
C PRO A 65 -8.29 6.00 1.29
N ARG A 66 -8.67 4.77 1.64
CA ARG A 66 -8.10 4.07 2.79
C ARG A 66 -6.61 3.84 2.58
N THR A 67 -5.78 4.55 3.33
CA THR A 67 -4.32 4.54 3.16
C THR A 67 -3.69 3.26 3.72
N ALA A 68 -2.53 2.92 3.18
CA ALA A 68 -1.73 1.75 3.53
C ALA A 68 -0.23 2.10 3.54
N TYR A 69 0.61 1.20 4.05
CA TYR A 69 2.05 1.38 4.08
C TYR A 69 2.76 0.28 3.27
N ALA A 70 3.51 0.65 2.24
CA ALA A 70 4.09 -0.28 1.27
C ALA A 70 5.03 -1.35 1.88
N ASN A 71 5.68 -1.05 3.02
CA ASN A 71 6.53 -2.01 3.72
C ASN A 71 5.72 -3.10 4.46
N TYR A 72 4.41 -2.91 4.64
CA TYR A 72 3.46 -3.94 5.05
C TYR A 72 2.61 -4.32 3.84
N ARG A 73 3.24 -4.98 2.86
CA ARG A 73 2.62 -5.34 1.59
C ARG A 73 1.38 -6.21 1.82
N ASP A 74 0.25 -5.71 1.35
CA ASP A 74 -1.05 -6.37 1.44
C ASP A 74 -1.64 -6.62 0.04
N LEU A 75 -1.68 -7.89 -0.36
CA LEU A 75 -2.22 -8.31 -1.66
C LEU A 75 -3.76 -8.26 -1.70
N ASP A 76 -4.44 -8.20 -0.55
CA ASP A 76 -5.90 -8.05 -0.49
C ASP A 76 -6.35 -6.66 -0.98
N LEU A 77 -5.44 -5.68 -1.05
CA LEU A 77 -5.70 -4.36 -1.64
C LEU A 77 -5.79 -4.37 -3.17
N GLY A 78 -5.39 -5.47 -3.81
CA GLY A 78 -5.38 -5.64 -5.26
C GLY A 78 -3.99 -5.98 -5.79
N MET A 79 -3.95 -6.59 -6.97
CA MET A 79 -2.72 -7.07 -7.60
C MET A 79 -2.76 -6.77 -9.10
N ASN A 80 -1.59 -6.66 -9.71
CA ASN A 80 -1.43 -6.65 -11.16
C ASN A 80 -1.80 -8.02 -11.73
N SER A 81 -2.42 -8.03 -12.92
CA SER A 81 -2.70 -9.26 -13.64
C SER A 81 -1.40 -9.91 -14.13
N LYS A 82 -1.35 -11.25 -14.13
CA LYS A 82 -0.19 -11.98 -14.67
C LYS A 82 0.04 -11.56 -16.13
N ASN A 83 1.24 -11.03 -16.40
CA ASN A 83 1.70 -10.57 -17.72
C ASN A 83 0.97 -9.36 -18.33
N ASN A 84 0.02 -8.74 -17.62
CA ASN A 84 -0.67 -7.55 -18.10
C ASN A 84 -0.69 -6.48 -17.01
N PHE A 85 0.29 -5.58 -17.07
CA PHE A 85 0.51 -4.51 -16.12
C PHE A 85 -0.14 -3.24 -16.65
N ASN A 86 -1.25 -2.84 -16.01
CA ASN A 86 -2.02 -1.66 -16.40
C ASN A 86 -2.05 -0.65 -15.25
N VAL A 87 -1.76 0.62 -15.55
CA VAL A 87 -1.86 1.74 -14.60
C VAL A 87 -3.24 1.80 -13.96
N THR A 88 -4.32 1.63 -14.72
CA THR A 88 -5.69 1.70 -14.16
C THR A 88 -5.94 0.63 -13.09
N GLN A 89 -5.45 -0.59 -13.32
CA GLN A 89 -5.54 -1.67 -12.33
C GLN A 89 -4.65 -1.38 -11.13
N ALA A 90 -3.42 -0.92 -11.37
CA ALA A 90 -2.46 -0.60 -10.33
C ALA A 90 -2.91 0.56 -9.43
N SER A 91 -3.63 1.54 -9.97
CA SER A 91 -4.17 2.67 -9.20
C SER A 91 -5.09 2.25 -8.06
N VAL A 92 -5.74 1.08 -8.12
CA VAL A 92 -6.60 0.58 -7.03
C VAL A 92 -5.84 0.42 -5.71
N TRP A 93 -4.60 -0.09 -5.76
CA TRP A 93 -3.73 -0.26 -4.60
C TRP A 93 -2.67 0.84 -4.50
N GLY A 94 -2.21 1.39 -5.62
CA GLY A 94 -1.13 2.37 -5.71
C GLY A 94 -1.44 3.66 -4.96
N ILE A 95 -2.65 4.20 -5.13
CA ILE A 95 -3.08 5.42 -4.42
C ILE A 95 -3.23 5.20 -2.92
N LYS A 96 -3.45 3.97 -2.46
CA LYS A 96 -3.53 3.64 -1.03
C LYS A 96 -2.15 3.74 -0.37
N TYR A 97 -1.10 3.30 -1.07
CA TYR A 97 0.27 3.39 -0.56
C TYR A 97 0.92 4.76 -0.76
N TYR A 98 0.65 5.41 -1.89
CA TYR A 98 1.43 6.57 -2.35
C TYR A 98 0.60 7.85 -2.52
N LYS A 99 -0.73 7.81 -2.35
CA LYS A 99 -1.63 8.94 -2.66
C LYS A 99 -1.28 9.56 -4.02
N ASP A 100 -1.20 10.88 -4.10
CA ASP A 100 -0.89 11.65 -5.32
C ASP A 100 0.54 11.39 -5.83
N ASN A 101 1.46 10.90 -4.99
CA ASN A 101 2.82 10.56 -5.43
C ASN A 101 2.85 9.39 -6.40
N PHE A 102 1.77 8.60 -6.50
CA PHE A 102 1.70 7.46 -7.42
C PHE A 102 1.95 7.86 -8.87
N ASN A 103 1.43 9.02 -9.30
CA ASN A 103 1.61 9.52 -10.67
C ASN A 103 3.08 9.80 -10.99
N ARG A 104 3.79 10.46 -10.07
CA ARG A 104 5.23 10.73 -10.22
C ARG A 104 6.03 9.43 -10.26
N LEU A 105 5.63 8.42 -9.47
CA LEU A 105 6.31 7.12 -9.48
C LEU A 105 6.12 6.35 -10.79
N ILE A 106 4.94 6.44 -11.42
CA ILE A 106 4.71 5.86 -12.76
C ILE A 106 5.62 6.51 -13.78
N GLN A 107 5.77 7.84 -13.75
CA GLN A 107 6.67 8.56 -14.66
C GLN A 107 8.12 8.09 -14.51
N VAL A 108 8.62 8.04 -13.27
CA VAL A 108 9.98 7.54 -13.00
C VAL A 108 10.13 6.09 -13.47
N LYS A 109 9.16 5.21 -13.16
CA LYS A 109 9.17 3.82 -13.60
C LYS A 109 9.26 3.70 -15.12
N THR A 110 8.50 4.52 -15.84
CA THR A 110 8.47 4.54 -17.31
C THR A 110 9.83 4.95 -17.88
N GLU A 111 10.51 5.90 -17.26
CA GLU A 111 11.82 6.37 -17.71
C GLU A 111 12.94 5.37 -17.42
N VAL A 112 12.96 4.79 -16.22
CA VAL A 112 14.10 3.99 -15.74
C VAL A 112 13.97 2.48 -16.01
N ASP A 113 12.75 1.99 -16.23
CA ASP A 113 12.47 0.57 -16.53
C ASP A 113 11.25 0.42 -17.46
N PRO A 114 11.34 0.91 -18.71
CA PRO A 114 10.23 0.91 -19.68
C PRO A 114 9.76 -0.51 -20.04
N ASP A 115 10.68 -1.48 -20.09
CA ASP A 115 10.38 -2.89 -20.37
C ASP A 115 9.77 -3.62 -19.16
N ASN A 116 9.61 -2.91 -18.05
CA ASN A 116 9.07 -3.42 -16.79
C ASN A 116 9.80 -4.70 -16.32
N PHE A 117 11.12 -4.73 -16.45
CA PHE A 117 11.96 -5.87 -16.06
C PHE A 117 11.82 -6.14 -14.55
N PHE A 118 11.91 -5.09 -13.73
CA PHE A 118 11.75 -5.17 -12.29
C PHE A 118 10.28 -5.11 -11.92
N ARG A 119 9.64 -6.29 -11.83
CA ARG A 119 8.21 -6.40 -11.57
C ARG A 119 7.84 -7.48 -10.55
N HIS A 120 6.72 -7.25 -9.86
CA HIS A 120 6.04 -8.19 -8.98
C HIS A 120 4.54 -7.86 -8.93
N GLU A 121 3.77 -8.56 -8.11
CA GLU A 121 2.30 -8.51 -8.09
C GLU A 121 1.71 -7.14 -7.72
N GLN A 122 2.52 -6.24 -7.16
CA GLN A 122 2.16 -4.86 -6.82
C GLN A 122 3.32 -3.90 -7.18
N SER A 123 4.09 -4.20 -8.23
CA SER A 123 5.08 -3.24 -8.73
C SER A 123 4.38 -2.17 -9.53
N ILE A 124 4.92 -0.95 -9.49
CA ILE A 124 4.42 0.18 -10.27
C ILE A 124 4.60 -0.16 -11.76
N PRO A 125 3.54 -0.12 -12.59
CA PRO A 125 3.65 -0.35 -14.02
C PRO A 125 4.20 0.89 -14.73
N PRO A 126 5.02 0.74 -15.79
CA PRO A 126 5.32 1.87 -16.68
C PRO A 126 4.07 2.23 -17.51
N LEU A 127 4.10 3.42 -18.11
CA LEU A 127 3.13 3.78 -19.16
C LEU A 127 3.36 2.92 -20.41
N PRO A 128 2.30 2.62 -21.19
CA PRO A 128 2.47 1.95 -22.47
C PRO A 128 3.39 2.77 -23.39
N VAL A 129 4.31 2.08 -24.06
CA VAL A 129 5.11 2.68 -25.13
C VAL A 129 4.15 2.97 -26.29
N SER A 130 4.06 4.23 -26.69
CA SER A 130 3.32 4.69 -27.87
C SER A 130 4.02 4.33 -29.16
#